data_AF-A0A2E6H8Y7-F1
#
_entry.id   AF-A0A2E6H8Y7-F1
#
_cell.length_a   1.000
_cell.length_b   1.000
_cell.length_c   1.000
_cell.angle_alpha   90.00
_cell.angle_beta   90.00
_cell.angle_gamma   90.00
#
_symmetry.space_group_name_H-M   'P 1'
#
loop_
_entity.id
_entity.type
_entity.pdbx_description
1 polymer ?
#
loop_
_entity_poly.entity_id
_entity_poly.type
_entity_poly.pdbx_seq_one_letter_code
_entity_poly.pdbx_strand_id
1 'polypeptide(L)'
;MKFLILTLLIFTNISVEAKLPPRNDTEQIISYMTPVKSQKSRGTCTIFSTTGLFEALLIKKGWAKHDIDLSEEWMEYLAMTRQTDEGSTVNRNIKKLRFFGTIKESTWPYLGVKWPDLDAHPLARPRCGHLEGDNLLACLWGHRDPTLLRASDAIVLSKDEEFYHMREEARSFMETYDLRKNIIKLKSYEIDKDNAKKLLSEGTPVIAGLKLYYGSWNHSKTEKFNIQPREKQLWYKGIVGFPLEGSKDRKICDERGGGHSIILVGYDDKVVIKTRLLMENGKWKEVSHRGVYYFKNSWGVRGFGRDFELNGQKLPGYGMITQKYLDELGRFYHLPMN
;
A
#
# COMPACT_ATOMS: atom_id res chain seq x y z
N MET A 1 24.67 -20.51 69.37
CA MET A 1 23.52 -19.98 68.61
C MET A 1 24.04 -18.88 67.67
N LYS A 2 24.27 -19.21 66.39
CA LYS A 2 24.70 -18.25 65.35
C LYS A 2 23.47 -17.89 64.52
N PHE A 3 23.04 -16.62 64.56
CA PHE A 3 22.02 -16.10 63.66
C PHE A 3 22.67 -15.76 62.32
N LEU A 4 22.22 -16.42 61.25
CA LEU A 4 22.56 -16.10 59.87
C LEU A 4 21.46 -15.19 59.33
N ILE A 5 21.79 -13.92 59.07
CA ILE A 5 20.89 -12.99 58.39
C ILE A 5 21.00 -13.25 56.89
N LEU A 6 19.93 -13.78 56.30
CA LEU A 6 19.82 -13.97 54.85
C LEU A 6 19.19 -12.72 54.23
N THR A 7 20.02 -11.87 53.63
CA THR A 7 19.57 -10.68 52.91
C THR A 7 19.06 -11.10 51.52
N LEU A 8 17.75 -11.05 51.32
CA LEU A 8 17.10 -11.31 50.04
C LEU A 8 17.25 -10.08 49.13
N LEU A 9 18.17 -10.14 48.15
CA LEU A 9 18.31 -9.13 47.10
C LEU A 9 17.21 -9.35 46.05
N ILE A 10 16.19 -8.50 46.08
CA ILE A 10 15.17 -8.40 45.04
C ILE A 10 15.78 -7.63 43.87
N PHE A 11 16.20 -8.33 42.82
CA PHE A 11 16.56 -7.70 41.55
C PHE A 11 15.28 -7.30 40.82
N THR A 12 14.96 -6.00 40.86
CA THR A 12 14.01 -5.40 39.93
C THR A 12 14.66 -5.35 38.55
N ASN A 13 14.23 -6.23 37.65
CA ASN A 13 14.56 -6.13 36.23
C ASN A 13 13.87 -4.89 35.65
N ILE A 14 14.55 -3.74 35.71
CA ILE A 14 14.19 -2.57 34.93
C ILE A 14 14.57 -2.92 33.48
N SER A 15 13.59 -3.34 32.68
CA SER A 15 13.80 -3.45 31.24
C SER A 15 13.93 -2.03 30.68
N VAL A 16 15.16 -1.58 30.47
CA VAL A 16 15.42 -0.43 29.61
C VAL A 16 15.04 -0.85 28.20
N GLU A 17 13.91 -0.34 27.71
CA GLU A 17 13.48 -0.58 26.33
C GLU A 17 14.58 -0.06 25.40
N ALA A 18 15.26 -0.97 24.71
CA ALA A 18 16.41 -0.62 23.88
C ALA A 18 15.96 0.32 22.76
N LYS A 19 16.56 1.51 22.70
CA LYS A 19 16.27 2.50 21.67
C LYS A 19 16.57 1.91 20.29
N LEU A 20 15.59 1.97 19.38
CA LEU A 20 15.75 1.49 18.00
C LEU A 20 16.95 2.15 17.31
N PRO A 21 17.64 1.43 16.40
CA PRO A 21 18.73 2.02 15.62
C PRO A 21 18.22 3.21 14.78
N PRO A 22 19.07 4.20 14.46
CA PRO A 22 18.65 5.40 13.72
C PRO A 22 18.28 5.13 12.26
N ARG A 23 18.52 3.92 11.75
CA ARG A 23 18.09 3.43 10.44
C ARG A 23 18.02 1.90 10.49
N ASN A 24 17.18 1.30 9.64
CA ASN A 24 17.20 -0.16 9.42
C ASN A 24 18.00 -0.53 8.17
N ASP A 25 18.21 -1.83 7.96
CA ASP A 25 18.71 -2.37 6.70
C ASP A 25 17.58 -2.35 5.65
N THR A 26 17.51 -1.24 4.91
CA THR A 26 16.49 -1.03 3.87
C THR A 26 16.72 -1.95 2.67
N GLU A 27 17.98 -2.23 2.34
CA GLU A 27 18.34 -3.08 1.20
C GLU A 27 17.94 -4.54 1.45
N GLN A 28 18.03 -5.01 2.70
CA GLN A 28 17.49 -6.32 3.10
C GLN A 28 15.98 -6.42 2.88
N ILE A 29 15.20 -5.38 3.21
CA ILE A 29 13.75 -5.41 2.95
C ILE A 29 13.47 -5.44 1.45
N ILE A 30 14.17 -4.59 0.69
CA ILE A 30 14.05 -4.53 -0.76
C ILE A 30 14.42 -5.86 -1.41
N SER A 31 15.38 -6.60 -0.83
CA SER A 31 15.88 -7.85 -1.40
C SER A 31 14.86 -8.98 -1.42
N TYR A 32 13.69 -8.85 -0.78
CA TYR A 32 12.57 -9.79 -0.89
C TYR A 32 11.27 -9.14 -1.41
N MET A 33 11.33 -7.90 -1.90
CA MET A 33 10.21 -7.26 -2.59
C MET A 33 10.13 -7.75 -4.05
N THR A 34 8.92 -7.95 -4.55
CA THR A 34 8.65 -8.14 -5.98
C THR A 34 8.91 -6.84 -6.77
N PRO A 35 8.96 -6.87 -8.11
CA PRO A 35 9.13 -5.68 -8.94
C PRO A 35 8.08 -4.57 -8.70
N VAL A 36 8.42 -3.32 -9.04
CA VAL A 36 7.48 -2.19 -9.00
C VAL A 36 6.43 -2.33 -10.12
N LYS A 37 5.16 -2.38 -9.72
CA LYS A 37 4.00 -2.43 -10.62
C LYS A 37 3.36 -1.05 -10.84
N SER A 38 2.36 -0.96 -11.71
CA SER A 38 1.70 0.29 -12.08
C SER A 38 0.17 0.17 -12.04
N GLN A 39 -0.46 0.91 -11.13
CA GLN A 39 -1.92 1.03 -11.02
C GLN A 39 -2.57 1.82 -12.17
N LYS A 40 -1.76 2.38 -13.08
CA LYS A 40 -2.23 3.17 -14.23
C LYS A 40 -3.20 4.28 -13.80
N SER A 41 -4.36 4.37 -14.46
CA SER A 41 -5.34 5.44 -14.28
C SER A 41 -6.45 5.06 -13.30
N ARG A 42 -6.21 4.11 -12.39
CA ARG A 42 -7.19 3.59 -11.42
C ARG A 42 -6.89 3.99 -9.97
N GLY A 43 -7.93 3.96 -9.13
CA GLY A 43 -7.91 4.26 -7.70
C GLY A 43 -7.46 3.11 -6.79
N THR A 44 -6.56 2.24 -7.27
CA THR A 44 -6.27 0.92 -6.68
C THR A 44 -5.01 0.88 -5.81
N CYS A 45 -4.48 2.01 -5.35
CA CYS A 45 -3.22 2.04 -4.58
C CYS A 45 -3.20 1.09 -3.36
N THR A 46 -4.31 0.95 -2.63
CA THR A 46 -4.42 0.03 -1.50
C THR A 46 -4.47 -1.43 -1.91
N ILE A 47 -4.92 -1.73 -3.14
CA ILE A 47 -4.87 -3.06 -3.74
C ILE A 47 -3.40 -3.43 -3.98
N PHE A 48 -2.67 -2.58 -4.71
CA PHE A 48 -1.25 -2.79 -5.02
C PHE A 48 -0.38 -2.88 -3.77
N SER A 49 -0.60 -2.01 -2.77
CA SER A 49 0.17 -2.05 -1.54
C SER A 49 -0.11 -3.31 -0.72
N THR A 50 -1.36 -3.79 -0.69
CA THR A 50 -1.72 -5.04 0.01
C THR A 50 -1.17 -6.27 -0.71
N THR A 51 -1.35 -6.36 -2.03
CA THR A 51 -0.83 -7.47 -2.84
C THR A 51 0.69 -7.53 -2.78
N GLY A 52 1.38 -6.40 -3.01
CA GLY A 52 2.84 -6.34 -2.96
C GLY A 52 3.43 -6.58 -1.57
N LEU A 53 2.75 -6.18 -0.48
CA LEU A 53 3.17 -6.54 0.88
C LEU A 53 3.03 -8.05 1.11
N PHE A 54 1.92 -8.63 0.64
CA PHE A 54 1.69 -10.07 0.82
C PHE A 54 2.68 -10.93 0.04
N GLU A 55 2.96 -10.59 -1.23
CA GLU A 55 4.03 -11.23 -2.02
C GLU A 55 5.37 -11.21 -1.27
N ALA A 56 5.76 -10.04 -0.76
CA ALA A 56 7.01 -9.87 -0.03
C ALA A 56 7.07 -10.74 1.24
N LEU A 57 5.96 -10.85 1.98
CA LEU A 57 5.90 -11.67 3.19
C LEU A 57 5.93 -13.18 2.90
N LEU A 58 5.35 -13.62 1.77
CA LEU A 58 5.48 -15.00 1.30
C LEU A 58 6.94 -15.34 0.96
N ILE A 59 7.65 -14.42 0.29
CA ILE A 59 9.07 -14.59 -0.04
C ILE A 59 9.91 -14.60 1.25
N LYS A 60 9.69 -13.64 2.16
CA LYS A 60 10.41 -13.56 3.45
C LYS A 60 10.24 -14.84 4.29
N LYS A 61 9.07 -15.47 4.26
CA LYS A 61 8.80 -16.73 4.96
C LYS A 61 9.33 -17.97 4.24
N GLY A 62 9.88 -17.83 3.03
CA GLY A 62 10.31 -18.94 2.19
C GLY A 62 9.16 -19.77 1.61
N TRP A 63 7.93 -19.23 1.62
CA TRP A 63 6.74 -19.90 1.09
C TRP A 63 6.57 -19.67 -0.41
N ALA A 64 7.16 -18.61 -0.94
CA ALA A 64 7.17 -18.32 -2.36
C ALA A 64 8.56 -17.89 -2.84
N LYS A 65 8.77 -18.04 -4.14
CA LYS A 65 9.96 -17.51 -4.83
C LYS A 65 9.72 -16.06 -5.26
N HIS A 66 10.81 -15.40 -5.64
CA HIS A 66 10.85 -14.00 -6.06
C HIS A 66 10.03 -13.65 -7.31
N ASP A 67 9.70 -14.66 -8.11
CA ASP A 67 8.91 -14.57 -9.33
C ASP A 67 7.40 -14.70 -9.08
N ILE A 68 6.96 -14.79 -7.82
CA ILE A 68 5.54 -14.73 -7.49
C ILE A 68 4.94 -13.40 -7.99
N ASP A 69 3.84 -13.52 -8.73
CA ASP A 69 3.13 -12.39 -9.31
C ASP A 69 1.63 -12.62 -9.13
N LEU A 70 1.04 -11.94 -8.15
CA LEU A 70 -0.35 -12.08 -7.75
C LEU A 70 -1.22 -11.02 -8.43
N SER A 71 -2.45 -11.40 -8.77
CA SER A 71 -3.38 -10.54 -9.51
C SER A 71 -3.94 -9.41 -8.65
N GLU A 72 -3.58 -8.18 -8.99
CA GLU A 72 -4.27 -6.99 -8.46
C GLU A 72 -5.71 -6.87 -8.97
N GLU A 73 -6.02 -7.40 -10.16
CA GLU A 73 -7.39 -7.39 -10.71
C GLU A 73 -8.34 -8.23 -9.86
N TRP A 74 -7.90 -9.41 -9.42
CA TRP A 74 -8.66 -10.26 -8.50
C TRP A 74 -8.90 -9.57 -7.15
N MET A 75 -7.87 -8.94 -6.58
CA MET A 75 -8.01 -8.25 -5.31
C MET A 75 -8.94 -7.03 -5.43
N GLU A 76 -8.89 -6.30 -6.54
CA GLU A 76 -9.84 -5.23 -6.84
C GLU A 76 -11.27 -5.77 -6.96
N TYR A 77 -11.49 -6.85 -7.71
CA TYR A 77 -12.79 -7.53 -7.78
C TYR A 77 -13.33 -7.85 -6.38
N LEU A 78 -12.51 -8.48 -5.53
CA LEU A 78 -12.87 -8.80 -4.15
C LEU A 78 -13.25 -7.55 -3.35
N ALA A 79 -12.51 -6.45 -3.53
CA ALA A 79 -12.73 -5.18 -2.87
C ALA A 79 -14.02 -4.48 -3.33
N MET A 80 -14.39 -4.63 -4.61
CA MET A 80 -15.50 -3.95 -5.27
C MET A 80 -16.85 -4.67 -5.16
N THR A 81 -16.87 -5.98 -4.82
CA THR A 81 -18.10 -6.81 -4.74
C THR A 81 -19.32 -6.26 -3.99
N ARG A 82 -19.18 -5.20 -3.19
CA ARG A 82 -20.27 -4.53 -2.47
C ARG A 82 -20.07 -3.02 -2.41
N GLN A 83 -19.45 -2.43 -3.42
CA GLN A 83 -19.09 -1.01 -3.45
C GLN A 83 -19.65 -0.38 -4.72
N THR A 84 -20.01 0.90 -4.63
CA THR A 84 -20.54 1.69 -5.73
C THR A 84 -19.57 2.76 -6.21
N ASP A 85 -18.42 2.89 -5.56
CA ASP A 85 -17.29 3.75 -5.90
C ASP A 85 -15.96 3.00 -5.95
N GLU A 86 -14.96 3.60 -6.61
CA GLU A 86 -13.64 3.01 -6.76
C GLU A 86 -12.75 3.29 -5.54
N GLY A 87 -12.07 2.25 -5.06
CA GLY A 87 -11.06 2.35 -4.01
C GLY A 87 -11.34 1.45 -2.82
N SER A 88 -10.30 1.22 -2.01
CA SER A 88 -10.42 0.33 -0.87
C SER A 88 -9.60 0.75 0.33
N THR A 89 -9.74 -0.02 1.42
CA THR A 89 -8.92 0.13 2.63
C THR A 89 -8.06 -1.11 2.83
N VAL A 90 -6.85 -0.94 3.37
CA VAL A 90 -5.93 -2.04 3.68
C VAL A 90 -6.61 -3.08 4.57
N ASN A 91 -7.35 -2.63 5.58
CA ASN A 91 -8.13 -3.51 6.46
C ASN A 91 -9.13 -4.40 5.71
N ARG A 92 -9.83 -3.86 4.71
CA ARG A 92 -10.78 -4.62 3.90
C ARG A 92 -10.05 -5.62 3.00
N ASN A 93 -8.97 -5.19 2.36
CA ASN A 93 -8.17 -6.03 1.46
C ASN A 93 -7.56 -7.22 2.18
N ILE A 94 -6.93 -7.01 3.34
CA ILE A 94 -6.37 -8.11 4.15
C ILE A 94 -7.46 -9.10 4.58
N LYS A 95 -8.63 -8.61 5.00
CA LYS A 95 -9.75 -9.50 5.35
C LYS A 95 -10.20 -10.32 4.14
N LYS A 96 -10.32 -9.69 2.95
CA LYS A 96 -10.70 -10.38 1.72
C LYS A 96 -9.67 -11.43 1.32
N LEU A 97 -8.38 -11.08 1.30
CA LEU A 97 -7.27 -12.00 1.05
C LEU A 97 -7.35 -13.24 1.95
N ARG A 98 -7.52 -13.04 3.26
CA ARG A 98 -7.59 -14.12 4.24
C ARG A 98 -8.75 -15.10 3.98
N PHE A 99 -9.88 -14.63 3.46
CA PHE A 99 -11.09 -15.45 3.30
C PHE A 99 -11.30 -16.03 1.90
N PHE A 100 -10.77 -15.36 0.87
CA PHE A 100 -11.00 -15.70 -0.53
C PHE A 100 -9.72 -16.06 -1.29
N GLY A 101 -8.55 -15.92 -0.66
CA GLY A 101 -7.27 -16.15 -1.33
C GLY A 101 -7.00 -15.14 -2.45
N THR A 102 -6.16 -15.56 -3.38
CA THR A 102 -5.71 -14.77 -4.53
C THR A 102 -5.36 -15.72 -5.68
N ILE A 103 -5.21 -15.17 -6.87
CA ILE A 103 -4.75 -15.89 -8.07
C ILE A 103 -3.48 -15.24 -8.61
N LYS A 104 -2.84 -15.89 -9.58
CA LYS A 104 -1.71 -15.31 -10.31
C LYS A 104 -2.16 -14.20 -11.27
N GLU A 105 -1.29 -13.23 -11.48
CA GLU A 105 -1.47 -12.17 -12.49
C GLU A 105 -1.65 -12.76 -13.89
N SER A 106 -0.99 -13.88 -14.20
CA SER A 106 -1.17 -14.59 -15.48
C SER A 106 -2.58 -15.14 -15.69
N THR A 107 -3.33 -15.41 -14.62
CA THR A 107 -4.69 -15.94 -14.70
C THR A 107 -5.70 -14.83 -14.92
N TRP A 108 -5.53 -13.69 -14.23
CA TRP A 108 -6.36 -12.51 -14.47
C TRP A 108 -5.52 -11.23 -14.47
N PRO A 109 -5.03 -10.81 -15.65
CA PRO A 109 -4.16 -9.66 -15.76
C PRO A 109 -4.86 -8.35 -15.40
N TYR A 110 -4.11 -7.45 -14.78
CA TYR A 110 -4.55 -6.12 -14.42
C TYR A 110 -4.79 -5.23 -15.65
N LEU A 111 -6.01 -4.71 -15.77
CA LEU A 111 -6.40 -3.93 -16.96
C LEU A 111 -5.99 -2.45 -16.87
N GLY A 112 -5.84 -1.89 -15.66
CA GLY A 112 -5.37 -0.52 -15.46
C GLY A 112 -6.25 0.60 -16.05
N VAL A 113 -7.46 0.29 -16.47
CA VAL A 113 -8.45 1.23 -17.02
C VAL A 113 -9.73 1.22 -16.19
N LYS A 114 -10.42 2.35 -16.10
CA LYS A 114 -11.72 2.43 -15.41
C LYS A 114 -12.85 2.11 -16.39
N TRP A 115 -13.93 1.48 -15.91
CA TRP A 115 -15.19 1.38 -16.66
C TRP A 115 -16.24 2.31 -16.04
N PRO A 116 -16.29 3.61 -16.39
CA PRO A 116 -17.35 4.50 -15.90
C PRO A 116 -18.75 4.07 -16.34
N ASP A 117 -18.84 3.33 -17.44
CA ASP A 117 -20.08 2.80 -18.02
C ASP A 117 -19.79 1.53 -18.84
N LEU A 118 -20.84 0.96 -19.43
CA LEU A 118 -20.77 -0.26 -20.23
C LEU A 118 -20.04 -0.08 -21.58
N ASP A 119 -19.90 1.15 -22.08
CA ASP A 119 -19.24 1.44 -23.36
C ASP A 119 -17.74 1.74 -23.23
N ALA A 120 -17.28 1.98 -22.00
CA ALA A 120 -15.89 2.33 -21.73
C ALA A 120 -14.85 1.26 -22.10
N HIS A 121 -15.26 -0.01 -22.23
CA HIS A 121 -14.34 -1.10 -22.56
C HIS A 121 -15.07 -2.28 -23.23
N PRO A 122 -14.44 -2.99 -24.21
CA PRO A 122 -15.07 -4.12 -24.90
C PRO A 122 -15.54 -5.26 -23.99
N LEU A 123 -14.94 -5.40 -22.80
CA LEU A 123 -15.31 -6.42 -21.80
C LEU A 123 -16.42 -5.98 -20.85
N ALA A 124 -16.79 -4.70 -20.81
CA ALA A 124 -17.75 -4.18 -19.84
C ALA A 124 -19.17 -4.70 -20.10
N ARG A 125 -19.68 -4.57 -21.35
CA ARG A 125 -20.99 -5.13 -21.74
C ARG A 125 -21.09 -6.65 -21.53
N PRO A 126 -20.15 -7.48 -22.02
CA PRO A 126 -20.22 -8.93 -21.81
C PRO A 126 -20.23 -9.36 -20.34
N ARG A 127 -19.55 -8.63 -19.45
CA ARG A 127 -19.40 -9.03 -18.04
C ARG A 127 -20.42 -8.39 -17.10
N CYS A 128 -20.93 -7.21 -17.43
CA CYS A 128 -21.75 -6.39 -16.55
C CYS A 128 -23.12 -6.00 -17.13
N GLY A 129 -23.35 -6.21 -18.43
CA GLY A 129 -24.52 -5.67 -19.13
C GLY A 129 -25.87 -6.26 -18.70
N HIS A 130 -25.85 -7.39 -17.99
CA HIS A 130 -27.05 -8.02 -17.40
C HIS A 130 -27.38 -7.51 -15.99
N LEU A 131 -26.56 -6.63 -15.42
CA LEU A 131 -26.72 -6.09 -14.08
C LEU A 131 -27.33 -4.70 -14.12
N GLU A 132 -27.93 -4.31 -12.99
CA GLU A 132 -28.50 -2.98 -12.77
C GLU A 132 -28.16 -2.47 -11.36
N GLY A 133 -28.39 -1.17 -11.13
CA GLY A 133 -28.19 -0.51 -9.83
C GLY A 133 -26.79 -0.72 -9.25
N ASP A 134 -26.72 -0.98 -7.94
CA ASP A 134 -25.46 -1.14 -7.21
C ASP A 134 -24.62 -2.33 -7.72
N ASN A 135 -25.26 -3.39 -8.23
CA ASN A 135 -24.54 -4.53 -8.78
C ASN A 135 -23.84 -4.17 -10.10
N LEU A 136 -24.47 -3.35 -10.95
CA LEU A 136 -23.82 -2.83 -12.15
C LEU A 136 -22.61 -1.97 -11.77
N LEU A 137 -22.76 -1.05 -10.81
CA LEU A 137 -21.65 -0.21 -10.35
C LEU A 137 -20.51 -1.05 -9.77
N ALA A 138 -20.81 -2.01 -8.89
CA ALA A 138 -19.82 -2.94 -8.35
C ALA A 138 -19.12 -3.77 -9.44
N CYS A 139 -19.84 -4.18 -10.48
CA CYS A 139 -19.26 -4.90 -11.62
C CYS A 139 -18.36 -4.01 -12.47
N LEU A 140 -18.78 -2.77 -12.74
CA LEU A 140 -18.00 -1.81 -13.50
C LEU A 140 -16.70 -1.45 -12.79
N TRP A 141 -16.70 -1.31 -11.46
CA TRP A 141 -15.47 -1.10 -10.70
C TRP A 141 -14.65 -2.38 -10.50
N GLY A 142 -15.29 -3.52 -10.26
CA GLY A 142 -14.62 -4.82 -10.06
C GLY A 142 -14.28 -5.57 -11.34
N HIS A 143 -14.65 -5.03 -12.51
CA HIS A 143 -14.53 -5.61 -13.85
C HIS A 143 -15.15 -7.01 -14.05
N ARG A 144 -16.06 -7.43 -13.18
CA ARG A 144 -16.73 -8.74 -13.23
C ARG A 144 -17.95 -8.77 -12.33
N ASP A 145 -18.94 -9.61 -12.66
CA ASP A 145 -20.19 -9.73 -11.91
C ASP A 145 -19.91 -10.06 -10.41
N PRO A 146 -20.32 -9.18 -9.47
CA PRO A 146 -20.04 -9.34 -8.05
C PRO A 146 -20.85 -10.48 -7.40
N THR A 147 -21.94 -10.92 -8.03
CA THR A 147 -22.80 -11.99 -7.54
C THR A 147 -22.12 -13.36 -7.67
N LEU A 148 -21.19 -13.50 -8.61
CA LEU A 148 -20.48 -14.76 -8.87
C LEU A 148 -19.58 -15.19 -7.70
N LEU A 149 -19.06 -14.26 -6.88
CA LEU A 149 -18.16 -14.59 -5.77
C LEU A 149 -18.78 -15.56 -4.75
N ARG A 150 -20.11 -15.48 -4.55
CA ARG A 150 -20.84 -16.30 -3.55
C ARG A 150 -21.88 -17.24 -4.15
N ALA A 151 -22.05 -17.24 -5.47
CA ALA A 151 -22.89 -18.21 -6.15
C ALA A 151 -22.37 -19.64 -5.96
N SER A 152 -23.26 -20.63 -6.11
CA SER A 152 -22.86 -22.04 -6.14
C SER A 152 -22.01 -22.32 -7.37
N ASP A 153 -21.16 -23.34 -7.30
CA ASP A 153 -20.24 -23.68 -8.39
C ASP A 153 -20.99 -24.02 -9.68
N ALA A 154 -22.14 -24.69 -9.61
CA ALA A 154 -23.00 -24.94 -10.77
C ALA A 154 -23.52 -23.64 -11.44
N ILE A 155 -23.89 -22.63 -10.63
CA ILE A 155 -24.33 -21.33 -11.15
C ILE A 155 -23.15 -20.59 -11.78
N VAL A 156 -21.97 -20.60 -11.16
CA VAL A 156 -20.81 -19.93 -11.73
C VAL A 156 -20.38 -20.60 -13.02
N LEU A 157 -20.24 -21.92 -13.05
CA LEU A 157 -19.80 -22.67 -14.23
C LEU A 157 -20.73 -22.45 -15.43
N SER A 158 -22.05 -22.39 -15.20
CA SER A 158 -23.03 -22.15 -16.26
C SER A 158 -23.07 -20.70 -16.78
N LYS A 159 -22.70 -19.72 -15.96
CA LYS A 159 -22.71 -18.31 -16.34
C LYS A 159 -21.37 -17.82 -16.84
N ASP A 160 -20.29 -18.33 -16.26
CA ASP A 160 -18.95 -17.79 -16.35
C ASP A 160 -17.90 -18.85 -15.96
N GLU A 161 -17.61 -19.74 -16.89
CA GLU A 161 -16.61 -20.82 -16.75
C GLU A 161 -15.20 -20.28 -16.45
N GLU A 162 -14.80 -19.17 -17.08
CA GLU A 162 -13.51 -18.52 -16.81
C GLU A 162 -13.41 -18.09 -15.34
N PHE A 163 -14.46 -17.47 -14.79
CA PHE A 163 -14.47 -17.05 -13.40
C PHE A 163 -14.58 -18.24 -12.42
N TYR A 164 -15.22 -19.34 -12.83
CA TYR A 164 -15.19 -20.58 -12.05
C TYR A 164 -13.74 -21.05 -11.82
N HIS A 165 -12.92 -21.10 -12.88
CA HIS A 165 -11.51 -21.49 -12.75
C HIS A 165 -10.68 -20.50 -11.92
N MET A 166 -10.93 -19.20 -12.03
CA MET A 166 -10.32 -18.19 -11.15
C MET A 166 -10.67 -18.46 -9.67
N ARG A 167 -11.92 -18.79 -9.37
CA ARG A 167 -12.35 -19.16 -8.01
C ARG A 167 -11.71 -20.44 -7.50
N GLU A 168 -11.52 -21.44 -8.36
CA GLU A 168 -10.82 -22.68 -7.99
C GLU A 168 -9.35 -22.41 -7.66
N GLU A 169 -8.65 -21.63 -8.50
CA GLU A 169 -7.28 -21.24 -8.22
C GLU A 169 -7.17 -20.47 -6.90
N ALA A 170 -8.08 -19.53 -6.64
CA ALA A 170 -8.08 -18.74 -5.41
C ALA A 170 -8.31 -19.61 -4.16
N ARG A 171 -9.20 -20.61 -4.25
CA ARG A 171 -9.44 -21.61 -3.19
C ARG A 171 -8.20 -22.46 -2.97
N SER A 172 -7.60 -23.00 -4.03
CA SER A 172 -6.38 -23.80 -3.99
C SER A 172 -5.22 -23.01 -3.37
N PHE A 173 -5.06 -21.73 -3.73
CA PHE A 173 -4.08 -20.85 -3.12
C PHE A 173 -4.34 -20.69 -1.61
N MET A 174 -5.59 -20.39 -1.23
CA MET A 174 -5.96 -20.22 0.17
C MET A 174 -5.63 -21.47 1.02
N GLU A 175 -5.89 -22.66 0.48
CA GLU A 175 -5.63 -23.95 1.12
C GLU A 175 -4.13 -24.25 1.20
N THR A 176 -3.41 -24.06 0.10
CA THR A 176 -1.95 -24.30 0.01
C THR A 176 -1.17 -23.52 1.06
N TYR A 177 -1.54 -22.25 1.28
CA TYR A 177 -0.87 -21.38 2.25
C TYR A 177 -1.60 -21.29 3.59
N ASP A 178 -2.66 -22.09 3.81
CA ASP A 178 -3.54 -22.07 4.99
C ASP A 178 -3.82 -20.64 5.49
N LEU A 179 -4.29 -19.77 4.59
CA LEU A 179 -4.31 -18.32 4.85
C LEU A 179 -5.19 -17.95 6.05
N ARG A 180 -6.24 -18.73 6.32
CA ARG A 180 -7.14 -18.49 7.45
C ARG A 180 -6.44 -18.71 8.80
N LYS A 181 -5.49 -19.64 8.86
CA LYS A 181 -4.66 -19.90 10.04
C LYS A 181 -3.44 -18.99 10.07
N ASN A 182 -2.80 -18.79 8.93
CA ASN A 182 -1.51 -18.11 8.85
C ASN A 182 -1.63 -16.59 8.87
N ILE A 183 -2.70 -15.99 8.34
CA ILE A 183 -2.97 -14.57 8.53
C ILE A 183 -3.73 -14.38 9.85
N ILE A 184 -3.07 -13.75 10.83
CA ILE A 184 -3.62 -13.55 12.16
C ILE A 184 -4.82 -12.61 12.08
N LYS A 185 -5.99 -13.08 12.54
CA LYS A 185 -7.21 -12.27 12.56
C LYS A 185 -7.10 -11.18 13.64
N LEU A 186 -7.11 -9.92 13.22
CA LEU A 186 -7.18 -8.76 14.11
C LEU A 186 -8.47 -7.96 13.90
N LYS A 187 -8.86 -7.18 14.91
CA LYS A 187 -9.97 -6.22 14.81
C LYS A 187 -9.64 -5.12 13.79
N SER A 188 -8.40 -4.61 13.88
CA SER A 188 -7.76 -3.71 12.94
C SER A 188 -6.34 -4.19 12.69
N TYR A 189 -5.87 -4.02 11.46
CA TYR A 189 -4.47 -4.20 11.06
C TYR A 189 -3.69 -2.89 11.13
N GLU A 190 -4.36 -1.79 11.50
CA GLU A 190 -3.71 -0.50 11.76
C GLU A 190 -2.86 -0.58 13.03
N ILE A 191 -1.66 -0.03 12.96
CA ILE A 191 -0.68 0.05 14.05
C ILE A 191 -0.20 1.49 14.21
N ASP A 192 0.32 1.82 15.39
CA ASP A 192 0.98 3.10 15.60
C ASP A 192 2.35 3.18 14.91
N LYS A 193 2.90 4.39 14.86
CA LYS A 193 4.18 4.68 14.21
C LYS A 193 5.38 4.01 14.89
N ASP A 194 5.32 3.81 16.21
CA ASP A 194 6.45 3.24 16.96
C ASP A 194 6.55 1.74 16.66
N ASN A 195 5.41 1.05 16.62
CA ASN A 195 5.29 -0.32 16.14
C ASN A 195 5.65 -0.46 14.65
N ALA A 196 5.26 0.50 13.81
CA ALA A 196 5.66 0.50 12.39
C ALA A 196 7.18 0.59 12.24
N LYS A 197 7.83 1.50 12.98
CA LYS A 197 9.28 1.67 12.98
C LYS A 197 10.01 0.46 13.57
N LYS A 198 9.46 -0.16 14.61
CA LYS A 198 9.96 -1.41 15.18
C LYS A 198 9.95 -2.54 14.15
N LEU A 199 8.82 -2.76 13.46
CA LEU A 199 8.72 -3.79 12.42
C LEU A 199 9.74 -3.57 11.29
N LEU A 200 9.92 -2.32 10.85
CA LEU A 200 10.95 -1.99 9.85
C LEU A 200 12.37 -2.29 10.36
N SER A 201 12.65 -2.01 11.63
CA SER A 201 13.94 -2.33 12.27
C SER A 201 14.20 -3.85 12.36
N GLU A 202 13.13 -4.63 12.47
CA GLU A 202 13.13 -6.11 12.44
C GLU A 202 13.08 -6.66 10.99
N GLY A 203 13.28 -5.80 10.00
CA GLY A 203 13.33 -6.17 8.59
C GLY A 203 11.96 -6.60 8.05
N THR A 204 10.83 -6.06 8.55
CA THR A 204 9.47 -6.37 8.10
C THR A 204 8.85 -5.14 7.44
N PRO A 205 8.34 -5.22 6.19
CA PRO A 205 7.73 -4.06 5.55
C PRO A 205 6.34 -3.81 6.13
N VAL A 206 5.88 -2.56 6.03
CA VAL A 206 4.55 -2.14 6.48
C VAL A 206 3.89 -1.26 5.43
N ILE A 207 2.57 -1.17 5.42
CA ILE A 207 1.87 -0.23 4.53
C ILE A 207 1.69 1.09 5.25
N ALA A 208 1.92 2.20 4.55
CA ALA A 208 1.46 3.51 4.96
C ALA A 208 0.29 3.96 4.08
N GLY A 209 -0.82 4.34 4.71
CA GLY A 209 -1.91 5.08 4.10
C GLY A 209 -1.81 6.56 4.45
N LEU A 210 -2.06 7.45 3.50
CA LEU A 210 -1.93 8.89 3.70
C LEU A 210 -2.88 9.67 2.79
N LYS A 211 -3.15 10.94 3.11
CA LYS A 211 -3.73 11.90 2.16
C LYS A 211 -2.63 12.41 1.23
N LEU A 212 -2.91 12.45 -0.07
CA LEU A 212 -1.96 12.92 -1.08
C LEU A 212 -2.03 14.45 -1.22
N TYR A 213 -0.97 15.13 -0.79
CA TYR A 213 -0.78 16.56 -1.00
C TYR A 213 0.04 16.79 -2.28
N TYR A 214 -0.60 17.24 -3.35
CA TYR A 214 -0.04 17.19 -4.70
C TYR A 214 1.24 18.03 -4.87
N GLY A 215 1.36 19.16 -4.18
CA GLY A 215 2.56 20.00 -4.18
C GLY A 215 3.74 19.29 -3.52
N SER A 216 3.52 18.72 -2.34
CA SER A 216 4.51 17.96 -1.57
C SER A 216 5.04 16.74 -2.30
N TRP A 217 4.16 16.09 -3.10
CA TRP A 217 4.50 14.98 -3.97
C TRP A 217 5.04 15.40 -5.34
N ASN A 218 5.05 16.70 -5.69
CA ASN A 218 5.35 17.20 -7.04
C ASN A 218 4.53 16.53 -8.15
N HIS A 219 3.30 16.14 -7.81
CA HIS A 219 2.36 15.45 -8.69
C HIS A 219 1.82 16.40 -9.77
N SER A 220 1.48 15.88 -10.95
CA SER A 220 0.99 16.71 -12.09
C SER A 220 -0.24 17.57 -11.75
N LYS A 221 -1.09 17.09 -10.85
CA LYS A 221 -2.26 17.83 -10.35
C LYS A 221 -1.91 19.14 -9.63
N THR A 222 -0.65 19.35 -9.19
CA THR A 222 -0.25 20.62 -8.57
C THR A 222 -0.40 21.80 -9.55
N GLU A 223 -0.07 21.59 -10.83
CA GLU A 223 -0.29 22.58 -11.89
C GLU A 223 -1.78 22.65 -12.27
N LYS A 224 -2.44 21.49 -12.44
CA LYS A 224 -3.87 21.43 -12.79
C LYS A 224 -4.77 22.18 -11.80
N PHE A 225 -4.41 22.17 -10.53
CA PHE A 225 -5.18 22.83 -9.47
C PHE A 225 -4.56 24.16 -9.01
N ASN A 226 -3.61 24.72 -9.76
CA ASN A 226 -2.97 25.99 -9.47
C ASN A 226 -2.41 26.09 -8.03
N ILE A 227 -1.85 24.98 -7.52
CA ILE A 227 -1.25 24.90 -6.19
C ILE A 227 0.10 25.61 -6.22
N GLN A 228 1.03 25.11 -7.05
CA GLN A 228 2.36 25.68 -7.28
C GLN A 228 2.98 25.09 -8.56
N PRO A 229 4.01 25.72 -9.16
CA PRO A 229 4.81 25.10 -10.21
C PRO A 229 5.52 23.82 -9.72
N ARG A 230 5.67 22.82 -10.60
CA ARG A 230 6.33 21.55 -10.26
C ARG A 230 7.85 21.67 -10.21
N GLU A 231 8.45 21.04 -9.20
CA GLU A 231 9.87 20.72 -9.19
C GLU A 231 10.05 19.29 -9.70
N LYS A 232 10.05 19.12 -11.03
CA LYS A 232 10.08 17.80 -11.68
C LYS A 232 11.25 16.92 -11.22
N GLN A 233 12.39 17.52 -10.83
CA GLN A 233 13.52 16.78 -10.30
C GLN A 233 13.19 16.04 -8.99
N LEU A 234 12.42 16.66 -8.08
CA LEU A 234 11.97 16.00 -6.85
C LEU A 234 11.03 14.84 -7.17
N TRP A 235 10.14 15.00 -8.15
CA TRP A 235 9.28 13.93 -8.66
C TRP A 235 10.09 12.75 -9.20
N TYR A 236 11.07 13.00 -10.07
CA TYR A 236 11.88 11.94 -10.66
C TYR A 236 12.79 11.26 -9.64
N LYS A 237 13.32 12.00 -8.68
CA LYS A 237 14.08 11.46 -7.54
C LYS A 237 13.22 10.83 -6.46
N GLY A 238 11.88 10.84 -6.59
CA GLY A 238 10.98 10.24 -5.61
C GLY A 238 11.02 10.90 -4.24
N ILE A 239 11.32 12.20 -4.16
CA ILE A 239 11.42 12.95 -2.90
C ILE A 239 10.08 13.61 -2.57
N VAL A 240 9.53 13.28 -1.40
CA VAL A 240 8.25 13.81 -0.90
C VAL A 240 8.48 14.66 0.35
N GLY A 241 8.16 15.95 0.24
CA GLY A 241 8.26 16.93 1.33
C GLY A 241 7.09 16.88 2.30
N PHE A 242 7.12 17.71 3.35
CA PHE A 242 6.02 17.82 4.31
C PHE A 242 5.03 18.93 3.88
N PRO A 243 3.72 18.66 3.84
CA PRO A 243 2.69 19.66 3.51
C PRO A 243 2.44 20.62 4.68
N LEU A 244 3.19 21.73 4.71
CA LEU A 244 3.07 22.74 5.77
C LEU A 244 1.65 23.32 5.89
N GLU A 245 1.22 23.53 7.13
CA GLU A 245 0.02 24.31 7.43
C GLU A 245 0.14 25.75 6.89
N GLY A 246 -0.97 26.30 6.37
CA GLY A 246 -1.01 27.60 5.69
C GLY A 246 -0.38 27.61 4.28
N SER A 247 0.01 26.45 3.74
CA SER A 247 0.40 26.32 2.33
C SER A 247 -0.81 26.19 1.42
N LYS A 248 -0.69 26.65 0.17
CA LYS A 248 -1.73 26.41 -0.85
C LYS A 248 -1.98 24.93 -1.06
N ASP A 249 -0.93 24.11 -0.96
CA ASP A 249 -1.00 22.67 -1.10
C ASP A 249 -1.90 22.06 -0.03
N ARG A 250 -1.73 22.50 1.23
CA ARG A 250 -2.57 22.05 2.34
C ARG A 250 -4.03 22.41 2.13
N LYS A 251 -4.32 23.68 1.90
CA LYS A 251 -5.69 24.18 1.68
C LYS A 251 -6.41 23.44 0.57
N ILE A 252 -5.79 23.36 -0.61
CA ILE A 252 -6.43 22.79 -1.80
C ILE A 252 -6.59 21.27 -1.66
N CYS A 253 -5.60 20.58 -1.12
CA CYS A 253 -5.67 19.12 -0.97
C CYS A 253 -6.47 18.67 0.25
N ASP A 254 -6.73 19.53 1.23
CA ASP A 254 -7.66 19.20 2.30
C ASP A 254 -9.08 18.97 1.75
N GLU A 255 -9.48 19.72 0.72
CA GLU A 255 -10.73 19.54 -0.01
C GLU A 255 -10.65 18.53 -1.17
N ARG A 256 -9.53 18.51 -1.92
CA ARG A 256 -9.43 17.80 -3.22
C ARG A 256 -8.38 16.68 -3.25
N GLY A 257 -7.64 16.50 -2.17
CA GLY A 257 -6.60 15.49 -2.04
C GLY A 257 -7.21 14.11 -1.87
N GLY A 258 -6.83 13.18 -2.74
CA GLY A 258 -7.20 11.78 -2.62
C GLY A 258 -6.42 11.08 -1.52
N GLY A 259 -6.88 9.89 -1.11
CA GLY A 259 -6.04 8.95 -0.36
C GLY A 259 -4.98 8.32 -1.25
N HIS A 260 -3.87 7.88 -0.65
CA HIS A 260 -2.82 7.09 -1.29
C HIS A 260 -2.27 6.04 -0.33
N SER A 261 -1.70 4.98 -0.89
CA SER A 261 -1.12 3.88 -0.12
C SER A 261 0.19 3.41 -0.74
N ILE A 262 1.19 3.20 0.10
CA ILE A 262 2.56 2.82 -0.26
C ILE A 262 3.09 1.75 0.70
N ILE A 263 4.11 1.00 0.30
CA ILE A 263 4.78 0.02 1.17
C ILE A 263 6.08 0.64 1.67
N LEU A 264 6.20 0.82 2.99
CA LEU A 264 7.44 1.24 3.63
C LEU A 264 8.40 0.06 3.68
N VAL A 265 9.63 0.32 3.24
CA VAL A 265 10.74 -0.65 3.18
C VAL A 265 11.92 -0.24 4.05
N GLY A 266 11.86 0.92 4.69
CA GLY A 266 12.86 1.32 5.67
C GLY A 266 12.70 2.74 6.15
N TYR A 267 13.66 3.16 6.97
CA TYR A 267 13.76 4.50 7.53
C TYR A 267 15.21 4.90 7.76
N ASP A 268 15.47 6.21 7.75
CA ASP A 268 16.74 6.81 8.17
C ASP A 268 16.48 8.15 8.86
N ASP A 269 16.81 8.22 10.15
CA ASP A 269 16.59 9.36 11.04
C ASP A 269 17.56 10.53 10.78
N LYS A 270 18.56 10.35 9.93
CA LYS A 270 19.62 11.34 9.68
C LYS A 270 19.45 12.07 8.35
N VAL A 271 18.81 11.45 7.36
CA VAL A 271 18.55 12.06 6.05
C VAL A 271 17.72 13.33 6.21
N VAL A 272 18.09 14.37 5.44
CA VAL A 272 17.40 15.66 5.47
C VAL A 272 16.80 15.93 4.09
N ILE A 273 15.48 16.10 4.04
CA ILE A 273 14.77 16.59 2.85
C ILE A 273 14.63 18.10 2.97
N LYS A 274 15.02 18.81 1.90
CA LYS A 274 14.77 20.24 1.73
C LYS A 274 13.82 20.44 0.57
N THR A 275 12.73 21.16 0.79
CA THR A 275 11.71 21.49 -0.21
C THR A 275 11.24 22.91 -0.02
N ARG A 276 10.49 23.45 -0.99
CA ARG A 276 9.77 24.72 -0.82
C ARG A 276 8.30 24.57 -1.19
N LEU A 277 7.46 25.34 -0.53
CA LEU A 277 6.01 25.36 -0.76
C LEU A 277 5.54 26.79 -0.99
N LEU A 278 4.53 26.93 -1.86
CA LEU A 278 3.85 28.20 -2.03
C LEU A 278 2.82 28.38 -0.90
N MET A 279 3.01 29.41 -0.10
CA MET A 279 2.12 29.76 1.00
C MET A 279 0.85 30.45 0.48
N GLU A 280 -0.22 30.45 1.28
CA GLU A 280 -1.48 31.10 0.90
C GLU A 280 -1.33 32.60 0.59
N ASN A 281 -0.43 33.28 1.29
CA ASN A 281 -0.10 34.69 1.05
C ASN A 281 0.75 34.92 -0.22
N GLY A 282 1.00 33.88 -1.03
CA GLY A 282 1.75 33.96 -2.28
C GLY A 282 3.27 33.94 -2.12
N LYS A 283 3.81 33.87 -0.91
CA LYS A 283 5.26 33.78 -0.67
C LYS A 283 5.74 32.33 -0.69
N TRP A 284 6.95 32.11 -1.17
CA TRP A 284 7.62 30.81 -1.05
C TRP A 284 8.19 30.65 0.36
N LYS A 285 8.05 29.45 0.92
CA LYS A 285 8.67 29.06 2.18
C LYS A 285 9.50 27.81 1.97
N GLU A 286 10.79 27.91 2.29
CA GLU A 286 11.68 26.76 2.35
C GLU A 286 11.47 25.99 3.65
N VAL A 287 11.57 24.67 3.56
CA VAL A 287 11.30 23.75 4.64
C VAL A 287 12.35 22.67 4.64
N SER A 288 12.87 22.33 5.82
CA SER A 288 13.81 21.26 6.01
C SER A 288 13.34 20.33 7.12
N HIS A 289 13.25 19.04 6.81
CA HIS A 289 12.90 18.01 7.78
C HIS A 289 13.94 16.91 7.77
N ARG A 290 14.37 16.54 8.97
CA ARG A 290 15.24 15.41 9.22
C ARG A 290 14.39 14.16 9.49
N GLY A 291 14.84 13.02 9.00
CA GLY A 291 14.15 11.74 9.12
C GLY A 291 13.30 11.43 7.90
N VAL A 292 13.52 10.26 7.30
CA VAL A 292 12.74 9.77 6.16
C VAL A 292 12.29 8.33 6.37
N TYR A 293 11.17 7.97 5.73
CA TYR A 293 10.85 6.59 5.38
C TYR A 293 11.18 6.37 3.90
N TYR A 294 11.73 5.21 3.57
CA TYR A 294 11.88 4.72 2.21
C TYR A 294 10.68 3.85 1.83
N PHE A 295 10.19 3.96 0.60
CA PHE A 295 8.98 3.25 0.20
C PHE A 295 8.99 2.78 -1.25
N LYS A 296 8.28 1.68 -1.50
CA LYS A 296 7.88 1.18 -2.82
C LYS A 296 6.53 1.78 -3.20
N ASN A 297 6.42 2.38 -4.38
CA ASN A 297 5.17 2.94 -4.92
C ASN A 297 4.54 2.02 -5.98
N SER A 298 3.33 2.36 -6.43
CA SER A 298 2.55 1.60 -7.43
C SER A 298 2.29 2.41 -8.71
N TRP A 299 3.18 3.35 -9.07
CA TRP A 299 3.04 4.20 -10.25
C TRP A 299 3.95 3.80 -11.43
N GLY A 300 4.54 2.60 -11.37
CA GLY A 300 5.52 2.12 -12.34
C GLY A 300 6.88 2.82 -12.22
N VAL A 301 7.78 2.50 -13.14
CA VAL A 301 9.22 2.84 -13.05
C VAL A 301 9.65 4.02 -13.91
N ARG A 302 8.77 4.56 -14.77
CA ARG A 302 9.12 5.59 -15.77
C ARG A 302 8.86 7.03 -15.30
N GLY A 303 8.11 7.19 -14.23
CA GLY A 303 7.59 8.48 -13.75
C GLY A 303 8.21 8.87 -12.41
N PHE A 304 7.37 8.82 -11.37
CA PHE A 304 7.81 9.11 -9.99
C PHE A 304 8.94 8.16 -9.59
N GLY A 305 9.99 8.69 -8.98
CA GLY A 305 11.07 7.88 -8.45
C GLY A 305 11.88 7.12 -9.50
N ARG A 306 11.76 7.44 -10.80
CA ARG A 306 12.54 6.77 -11.87
C ARG A 306 14.06 6.90 -11.69
N ASP A 307 14.48 8.00 -11.05
CA ASP A 307 15.87 8.37 -10.79
C ASP A 307 16.19 8.23 -9.29
N PHE A 308 15.36 7.51 -8.52
CA PHE A 308 15.62 7.24 -7.11
C PHE A 308 16.81 6.30 -6.96
N GLU A 309 17.68 6.63 -6.01
CA GLU A 309 18.90 5.91 -5.71
C GLU A 309 19.06 5.80 -4.19
N LEU A 310 19.50 4.62 -3.73
CA LEU A 310 19.85 4.36 -2.34
C LEU A 310 21.21 3.67 -2.33
N ASN A 311 22.18 4.20 -1.57
CA ASN A 311 23.52 3.64 -1.44
C ASN A 311 24.25 3.34 -2.77
N GLY A 312 24.02 4.14 -3.83
CA GLY A 312 24.61 3.89 -5.15
C GLY A 312 23.76 2.98 -6.06
N GLN A 313 22.72 2.34 -5.53
CA GLN A 313 21.85 1.45 -6.29
C GLN A 313 20.62 2.20 -6.82
N LYS A 314 20.38 2.10 -8.14
CA LYS A 314 19.16 2.60 -8.77
C LYS A 314 17.97 1.72 -8.42
N LEU A 315 16.92 2.34 -7.90
CA LEU A 315 15.69 1.68 -7.44
C LEU A 315 14.48 2.40 -8.03
N PRO A 316 14.24 2.28 -9.35
CA PRO A 316 13.22 3.08 -10.00
C PRO A 316 11.81 2.71 -9.50
N GLY A 317 10.99 3.73 -9.24
CA GLY A 317 9.64 3.59 -8.67
C GLY A 317 9.58 3.51 -7.15
N TYR A 318 10.74 3.56 -6.48
CA TYR A 318 10.85 3.81 -5.05
C TYR A 318 10.97 5.32 -4.76
N GLY A 319 10.84 5.69 -3.49
CA GLY A 319 10.99 7.06 -3.06
C GLY A 319 11.33 7.18 -1.59
N MET A 320 11.45 8.43 -1.16
CA MET A 320 11.59 8.82 0.25
C MET A 320 10.56 9.88 0.61
N ILE A 321 10.01 9.77 1.81
CA ILE A 321 9.03 10.71 2.36
C ILE A 321 9.47 11.11 3.77
N THR A 322 9.27 12.38 4.14
CA THR A 322 9.64 12.83 5.48
C THR A 322 8.89 12.03 6.56
N GLN A 323 9.60 11.61 7.62
CA GLN A 323 8.96 10.94 8.77
C GLN A 323 7.84 11.80 9.34
N LYS A 324 8.08 13.11 9.48
CA LYS A 324 7.10 14.09 9.93
C LYS A 324 5.76 13.99 9.17
N TYR A 325 5.77 13.75 7.86
CA TYR A 325 4.53 13.60 7.10
C TYR A 325 3.76 12.37 7.58
N LEU A 326 4.37 11.18 7.55
CA LEU A 326 3.64 9.96 7.91
C LEU A 326 3.29 9.90 9.40
N ASP A 327 4.16 10.42 10.26
CA ASP A 327 3.94 10.40 11.70
C ASP A 327 2.78 11.31 12.14
N GLU A 328 2.51 12.41 11.41
CA GLU A 328 1.44 13.36 11.75
C GLU A 328 0.15 13.13 10.94
N LEU A 329 0.27 12.63 9.71
CA LEU A 329 -0.83 12.62 8.74
C LEU A 329 -1.05 11.26 8.09
N GLY A 330 -0.20 10.29 8.42
CA GLY A 330 -0.27 8.92 7.92
C GLY A 330 -1.01 7.99 8.88
N ARG A 331 -1.24 6.78 8.38
CA ARG A 331 -1.70 5.61 9.13
C ARG A 331 -0.85 4.43 8.71
N PHE A 332 -0.47 3.58 9.65
CA PHE A 332 0.40 2.44 9.38
C PHE A 332 -0.39 1.15 9.51
N TYR A 333 -0.06 0.15 8.69
CA TYR A 333 -0.75 -1.13 8.68
C TYR A 333 0.25 -2.27 8.55
N HIS A 334 -0.03 -3.36 9.25
CA HIS A 334 0.76 -4.58 9.24
C HIS A 334 -0.11 -5.78 8.86
N LEU A 335 0.43 -6.68 8.02
CA LEU A 335 -0.13 -8.00 7.76
C LEU A 335 0.59 -9.04 8.65
N PRO A 336 0.08 -9.34 9.85
CA PRO A 336 0.69 -10.33 10.72
C PRO A 336 0.51 -11.74 10.14
N MET A 337 1.61 -12.44 9.95
CA MET A 337 1.63 -13.84 9.50
C MET A 337 2.39 -14.74 10.47
N ASN A 338 1.77 -15.86 10.85
CA ASN A 338 2.38 -16.90 11.71
C ASN A 338 3.59 -17.55 11.05
#